data_AF-A0A938BPV3-F1
#
_entry.id   AF-A0A938BPV3-F1
#
_cell.length_a   1.000
_cell.length_b   1.000
_cell.length_c   1.000
_cell.angle_alpha   90.00
_cell.angle_beta   90.00
_cell.angle_gamma   90.00
#
_symmetry.space_group_name_H-M   'P 1'
#
loop_
_entity.id
_entity.type
_entity.pdbx_description
1 polymer ?
#
loop_
_entity_poly.entity_id
_entity_poly.type
_entity_poly.pdbx_seq_one_letter_code
_entity_poly.pdbx_strand_id
1 'polypeptide(L)'
;MGRFSLPILLLALALPAALPCAAAAAEIHAGLESELRAIGDEDFVSVILILREQADVPGLNAALKAERARLQDRHERVVRALQAASVSQEPLLAALEAERTGGGRVEGYTGYWISNLVVAKVTKGHLYELAAR
;
A
#
# COMPACT_ATOMS: atom_id res chain seq x y z
N MET A 1 -71.30 -16.27 -13.28
CA MET A 1 -70.55 -15.00 -13.43
C MET A 1 -70.00 -14.63 -12.06
N GLY A 2 -68.73 -14.57 -11.71
CA GLY A 2 -67.43 -14.99 -12.24
C GLY A 2 -66.48 -14.76 -11.05
N ARG A 3 -65.84 -15.80 -10.51
CA ARG A 3 -65.02 -15.72 -9.28
C ARG A 3 -63.68 -15.08 -9.63
N PHE A 4 -63.38 -13.91 -9.07
CA PHE A 4 -62.08 -13.24 -9.25
C PHE A 4 -61.03 -13.95 -8.39
N SER A 5 -60.19 -14.76 -9.03
CA SER A 5 -58.94 -15.26 -8.46
C SER A 5 -57.90 -14.13 -8.44
N LEU A 6 -57.39 -13.78 -7.27
CA LEU A 6 -56.17 -12.98 -7.11
C LEU A 6 -54.96 -13.91 -7.22
N PRO A 7 -54.06 -13.75 -8.21
CA PRO A 7 -52.73 -14.32 -8.11
C PRO A 7 -51.83 -13.39 -7.29
N ILE A 8 -51.31 -13.91 -6.19
CA ILE A 8 -50.20 -13.35 -5.41
C ILE A 8 -48.98 -13.29 -6.34
N LEU A 9 -48.63 -12.09 -6.80
CA LEU A 9 -47.41 -11.87 -7.58
C LEU A 9 -46.23 -11.67 -6.61
N LEU A 10 -45.55 -12.77 -6.28
CA LEU A 10 -44.25 -12.78 -5.61
C LEU A 10 -43.20 -12.22 -6.56
N LEU A 11 -42.86 -10.94 -6.41
CA LEU A 11 -41.75 -10.31 -7.11
C LEU A 11 -40.44 -10.71 -6.42
N ALA A 12 -39.82 -11.79 -6.89
CA ALA A 12 -38.47 -12.18 -6.49
C ALA A 12 -37.47 -11.17 -7.07
N LEU A 13 -37.03 -10.22 -6.25
CA LEU A 13 -35.99 -9.26 -6.58
C LEU A 13 -34.63 -10.00 -6.57
N ALA A 14 -34.21 -10.50 -7.73
CA ALA A 14 -32.87 -11.04 -7.92
C ALA A 14 -31.86 -9.88 -7.91
N LEU A 15 -31.27 -9.62 -6.74
CA LEU A 15 -30.17 -8.67 -6.58
C LEU A 15 -28.90 -9.34 -7.11
N PRO A 16 -28.27 -8.85 -8.20
CA PRO A 16 -27.00 -9.41 -8.64
C PRO A 16 -25.95 -9.07 -7.57
N ALA A 17 -25.43 -10.09 -6.90
CA ALA A 17 -24.30 -9.95 -6.00
C ALA A 17 -23.08 -9.52 -6.82
N ALA A 18 -22.79 -8.22 -6.78
CA ALA A 18 -21.54 -7.69 -7.30
C ALA A 18 -20.41 -8.25 -6.42
N LEU A 19 -19.69 -9.24 -6.93
CA LEU A 19 -18.44 -9.70 -6.34
C LEU A 19 -17.48 -8.50 -6.33
N PRO A 20 -16.95 -8.08 -5.17
CA PRO A 20 -15.94 -7.03 -5.13
C PRO A 20 -14.69 -7.54 -5.86
N CYS A 21 -14.37 -6.91 -6.99
CA CYS A 21 -13.08 -7.10 -7.65
C CYS A 21 -12.02 -6.53 -6.70
N ALA A 22 -11.21 -7.38 -6.09
CA ALA A 22 -10.06 -6.95 -5.30
C ALA A 22 -9.08 -6.27 -6.26
N ALA A 23 -9.14 -4.94 -6.34
CA ALA A 23 -8.11 -4.17 -7.01
C ALA A 23 -6.80 -4.38 -6.24
N ALA A 24 -5.74 -4.78 -6.94
CA ALA A 24 -4.40 -4.77 -6.36
C ALA A 24 -4.10 -3.36 -5.85
N ALA A 25 -3.83 -3.25 -4.55
CA ALA A 25 -3.69 -1.97 -3.89
C ALA A 25 -2.26 -1.40 -3.98
N ALA A 26 -1.28 -2.24 -4.37
CA ALA A 26 0.04 -1.81 -4.81
C ALA A 26 0.34 -2.21 -6.26
N GLU A 27 1.21 -1.43 -6.91
CA GLU A 27 1.75 -1.73 -8.24
C GLU A 27 3.12 -2.41 -8.13
N ILE A 28 3.27 -3.58 -8.76
CA ILE A 28 4.55 -4.26 -8.88
C ILE A 28 5.23 -3.80 -10.19
N HIS A 29 6.45 -3.28 -10.07
CA HIS A 29 7.20 -2.83 -11.23
C HIS A 29 7.50 -3.99 -12.20
N ALA A 30 7.31 -3.77 -13.51
CA ALA A 30 7.43 -4.82 -14.54
C ALA A 30 8.80 -5.53 -14.56
N GLY A 31 9.87 -4.81 -14.19
CA GLY A 31 11.20 -5.40 -14.02
C GLY A 31 11.25 -6.44 -12.90
N LEU A 32 10.64 -6.13 -11.75
CA LEU A 32 10.56 -7.06 -10.61
C LEU A 32 9.67 -8.26 -10.95
N GLU A 33 8.53 -8.02 -11.60
CA GLU A 33 7.62 -9.09 -12.05
C GLU A 33 8.34 -10.13 -12.93
N SER A 34 9.26 -9.69 -13.78
CA SER A 34 10.05 -10.58 -14.64
C SER A 34 11.02 -11.45 -13.82
N GLU A 35 11.62 -10.91 -12.76
CA GLU A 35 12.50 -11.65 -11.85
C GLU A 35 11.70 -12.65 -10.99
N LEU A 36 10.51 -12.25 -10.50
CA LEU A 36 9.65 -13.10 -9.67
C LEU A 36 9.16 -14.37 -10.40
N ARG A 37 9.08 -14.34 -11.74
CA ARG A 37 8.73 -15.53 -12.54
C ARG A 37 9.82 -16.60 -12.52
N ALA A 38 11.05 -16.24 -12.20
CA ALA A 38 12.19 -17.16 -12.20
C ALA A 38 12.40 -17.86 -10.84
N ILE A 39 11.67 -17.45 -9.79
CA ILE A 39 11.82 -17.97 -8.42
C ILE A 39 10.53 -18.62 -7.91
N GLY A 40 10.68 -19.57 -6.99
CA GLY A 40 9.59 -20.22 -6.28
C GLY A 40 8.93 -19.30 -5.24
N ASP A 41 7.75 -19.67 -4.78
CA ASP A 41 6.95 -18.80 -3.88
C ASP A 41 7.56 -18.67 -2.48
N GLU A 42 8.37 -19.65 -2.06
CA GLU A 42 9.10 -19.64 -0.80
C GLU A 42 10.51 -19.00 -0.91
N ASP A 43 10.94 -18.65 -2.12
CA ASP A 43 12.24 -18.01 -2.30
C ASP A 43 12.20 -16.55 -1.84
N PHE A 44 13.27 -16.13 -1.17
CA PHE A 44 13.40 -14.77 -0.70
C PHE A 44 13.84 -13.82 -1.80
N VAL A 45 13.18 -12.66 -1.86
CA VAL A 45 13.48 -11.54 -2.74
C VAL A 45 13.65 -10.26 -1.93
N SER A 46 14.64 -9.45 -2.32
CA SER A 46 14.87 -8.13 -1.72
C SER A 46 14.10 -7.09 -2.53
N VAL A 47 13.18 -6.38 -1.88
CA VAL A 47 12.28 -5.43 -2.53
C VAL A 47 12.35 -4.05 -1.89
N ILE A 48 12.03 -3.03 -2.68
CA ILE A 48 11.79 -1.67 -2.23
C ILE A 48 10.29 -1.42 -2.28
N LEU A 49 9.69 -1.22 -1.11
CA LEU A 49 8.28 -0.87 -0.94
C LEU A 49 8.19 0.65 -0.83
N ILE A 50 7.65 1.31 -1.85
CA ILE A 50 7.44 2.76 -1.85
C ILE A 50 6.04 3.04 -1.33
N LEU A 51 5.92 3.87 -0.29
CA LEU A 51 4.62 4.19 0.26
C LEU A 51 3.91 5.24 -0.58
N ARG A 52 2.57 5.13 -0.65
CA ARG A 52 1.72 6.09 -1.37
C ARG A 52 1.74 7.47 -0.73
N GLU A 53 1.71 7.53 0.60
CA GLU A 53 1.84 8.79 1.32
C GLU A 53 3.27 9.30 1.16
N GLN A 54 3.42 10.53 0.68
CA GLN A 54 4.72 11.16 0.47
C GLN A 54 4.60 12.61 0.89
N ALA A 55 5.68 13.20 1.39
CA ALA A 55 5.70 14.63 1.64
C ALA A 55 5.57 15.40 0.31
N ASP A 56 4.68 16.38 0.24
CA ASP A 56 4.57 17.29 -0.91
C ASP A 56 5.72 18.32 -0.88
N VAL A 57 6.93 17.83 -1.14
CA VAL A 57 8.14 18.66 -1.22
C VAL A 57 8.01 19.72 -2.33
N PRO A 58 7.46 19.43 -3.53
CA PRO A 58 7.26 20.45 -4.56
C PRO A 58 6.36 21.61 -4.10
N GLY A 59 5.20 21.30 -3.52
CA GLY A 59 4.27 22.31 -3.00
C GLY A 59 4.88 23.10 -1.84
N LEU A 60 5.53 22.41 -0.90
CA LEU A 60 6.24 23.04 0.21
C LEU A 60 7.35 23.98 -0.29
N ASN A 61 8.14 23.56 -1.27
CA ASN A 61 9.19 24.39 -1.85
C ASN A 61 8.63 25.66 -2.52
N ALA A 62 7.49 25.54 -3.22
CA ALA A 62 6.80 26.68 -3.82
C ALA A 62 6.32 27.68 -2.74
N ALA A 63 5.70 27.19 -1.67
CA ALA A 63 5.25 28.01 -0.53
C ALA A 63 6.43 28.74 0.14
N LEU A 64 7.50 28.01 0.48
CA LEU A 64 8.70 28.57 1.08
C LEU A 64 9.39 29.64 0.23
N LYS A 65 9.32 29.49 -1.11
CA LYS A 65 9.84 30.48 -2.05
C LYS A 65 8.98 31.76 -2.04
N ALA A 66 7.65 31.62 -2.03
CA ALA A 66 6.73 32.75 -1.95
C ALA A 66 6.93 33.53 -0.64
N GLU A 67 7.16 32.83 0.47
CA GLU A 67 7.43 33.42 1.79
C GLU A 67 8.82 34.04 1.94
N ARG A 68 9.73 33.82 0.97
CA ARG A 68 11.16 34.18 1.10
C ARG A 68 11.77 33.64 2.40
N ALA A 69 11.39 32.42 2.76
CA ALA A 69 11.84 31.77 4.00
C ALA A 69 13.37 31.68 4.08
N ARG A 70 13.93 31.86 5.28
CA ARG A 70 15.37 31.71 5.51
C ARG A 70 15.77 30.26 5.34
N LEU A 71 17.05 30.00 5.04
CA LEU A 71 17.56 28.65 4.80
C LEU A 71 17.26 27.69 5.97
N GLN A 72 17.40 28.18 7.20
CA GLN A 72 17.10 27.41 8.41
C GLN A 72 15.62 26.97 8.46
N ASP A 73 14.69 27.91 8.27
CA ASP A 73 13.24 27.64 8.29
C ASP A 73 12.84 26.67 7.17
N ARG A 74 13.48 26.79 6.01
CA ARG A 74 13.28 25.88 4.88
C ARG A 74 13.67 24.46 5.25
N HIS A 75 14.86 24.28 5.81
CA HIS A 75 15.36 22.95 6.18
C HIS A 75 14.47 22.31 7.24
N GLU A 76 14.13 23.06 8.30
CA GLU A 76 13.29 22.55 9.38
C GLU A 76 11.93 22.07 8.86
N ARG A 77 11.25 22.90 8.06
CA ARG A 77 9.91 22.56 7.55
C ARG A 77 9.93 21.36 6.60
N VAL A 78 10.96 21.25 5.75
CA VAL A 78 11.13 20.08 4.87
C VAL A 78 11.36 18.82 5.69
N VAL A 79 12.29 18.85 6.65
CA VAL A 79 12.56 17.67 7.51
C VAL A 79 11.31 17.24 8.27
N ARG A 80 10.57 18.18 8.85
CA ARG A 80 9.31 17.88 9.56
C ARG A 80 8.26 17.27 8.65
N ALA A 81 8.12 17.76 7.41
CA ALA A 81 7.18 17.20 6.44
C ALA A 81 7.54 15.76 6.05
N LEU A 82 8.82 15.47 5.84
CA LEU A 82 9.30 14.11 5.54
C LEU A 82 9.08 13.16 6.72
N GLN A 83 9.40 13.59 7.94
CA GLN A 83 9.13 12.81 9.15
C GLN A 83 7.64 12.54 9.36
N ALA A 84 6.79 13.55 9.12
CA ALA A 84 5.34 13.39 9.23
C ALA A 84 4.82 12.32 8.26
N ALA A 85 5.26 12.35 7.00
CA ALA A 85 4.89 11.32 6.02
C ALA A 85 5.35 9.92 6.45
N SER A 86 6.51 9.81 7.11
CA SER A 86 7.06 8.52 7.55
C SER A 86 6.24 7.79 8.61
N VAL A 87 5.32 8.49 9.30
CA VAL A 87 4.38 7.85 10.25
C VAL A 87 3.50 6.82 9.53
N SER A 88 3.23 7.00 8.24
CA SER A 88 2.48 6.04 7.43
C SER A 88 3.19 4.68 7.26
N GLN A 89 4.47 4.55 7.62
CA GLN A 89 5.20 3.27 7.60
C GLN A 89 4.75 2.32 8.72
N GLU A 90 4.24 2.84 9.83
CA GLU A 90 3.99 2.04 11.04
C GLU A 90 3.18 0.76 10.79
N PRO A 91 2.05 0.78 10.04
CA PRO A 91 1.29 -0.44 9.79
C PRO A 91 2.06 -1.49 8.98
N LEU A 92 2.87 -1.06 8.01
CA LEU A 92 3.69 -1.96 7.19
C LEU A 92 4.83 -2.56 8.01
N LEU A 93 5.52 -1.74 8.81
CA LEU A 93 6.60 -2.22 9.68
C LEU A 93 6.07 -3.22 10.71
N ALA A 94 4.90 -2.98 11.28
CA ALA A 94 4.25 -3.92 12.19
C ALA A 94 3.90 -5.26 11.49
N ALA A 95 3.41 -5.21 10.26
CA ALA A 95 3.12 -6.42 9.48
C ALA A 95 4.39 -7.23 9.16
N LEU A 96 5.47 -6.56 8.76
CA LEU A 96 6.76 -7.20 8.48
C LEU A 96 7.38 -7.82 9.74
N GLU A 97 7.26 -7.15 10.90
CA GLU A 97 7.76 -7.69 12.18
C GLU A 97 6.99 -8.94 12.63
N ALA A 98 5.67 -8.95 12.47
CA ALA A 98 4.84 -10.10 12.80
C ALA A 98 5.27 -11.33 11.99
N GLU A 99 5.55 -11.14 10.70
CA GLU A 99 5.98 -12.23 9.81
C GLU A 99 7.44 -12.64 10.02
N ARG A 100 8.30 -11.70 10.42
CA ARG A 100 9.68 -12.00 10.80
C ARG A 100 9.76 -12.89 12.04
N THR A 101 8.91 -12.62 13.04
CA THR A 101 8.98 -13.30 14.34
C THR A 101 8.12 -14.56 14.43
N GLY A 102 6.99 -14.61 13.71
CA GLY A 102 6.03 -15.72 13.79
C GLY A 102 5.90 -16.56 12.52
N GLY A 103 6.10 -15.96 11.34
CA GLY A 103 5.78 -16.60 10.05
C GLY A 103 6.97 -17.12 9.27
N GLY A 104 8.18 -16.62 9.53
CA GLY A 104 9.39 -16.98 8.79
C GLY A 104 9.41 -16.48 7.34
N ARG A 105 8.43 -15.68 6.91
CA ARG A 105 8.31 -15.17 5.52
C ARG A 105 9.05 -13.85 5.30
N VAL A 106 9.67 -13.30 6.35
CA VAL A 106 10.48 -12.07 6.32
C VAL A 106 11.81 -12.36 7.00
N GLU A 107 12.92 -12.19 6.29
CA GLU A 107 14.26 -12.31 6.87
C GLU A 107 14.67 -11.02 7.61
N GLY A 108 14.29 -9.87 7.07
CA GLY A 108 14.63 -8.58 7.63
C GLY A 108 14.04 -7.42 6.82
N TYR A 109 13.99 -6.25 7.44
CA TYR A 109 13.50 -5.04 6.81
C TYR A 109 14.17 -3.79 7.42
N THR A 110 14.11 -2.68 6.70
CA THR A 110 14.64 -1.38 7.13
C THR A 110 13.78 -0.27 6.54
N GLY A 111 13.23 0.58 7.41
CA GLY A 111 12.49 1.77 7.00
C GLY A 111 13.41 2.95 6.70
N TYR A 112 13.11 3.69 5.64
CA TYR A 112 13.80 4.90 5.23
C TYR A 112 12.80 6.06 5.20
N TRP A 113 12.87 6.93 6.20
CA TRP A 113 11.89 8.00 6.40
C TRP A 113 12.02 9.15 5.39
N ILE A 114 13.22 9.41 4.85
CA ILE A 114 13.46 10.52 3.93
C ILE A 114 12.67 10.35 2.62
N SER A 115 12.67 9.15 2.05
CA SER A 115 11.96 8.86 0.80
C SER A 115 10.64 8.12 1.03
N ASN A 116 10.20 8.07 2.29
CA ASN A 116 9.11 7.25 2.79
C ASN A 116 8.98 5.88 2.08
N LEU A 117 10.00 5.04 2.26
CA LEU A 117 10.08 3.69 1.69
C LEU A 117 10.58 2.68 2.71
N VAL A 118 10.34 1.40 2.44
CA VAL A 118 10.84 0.27 3.24
C VAL A 118 11.57 -0.70 2.33
N VAL A 119 12.80 -1.07 2.70
CA VAL A 119 13.50 -2.19 2.07
C VAL A 119 13.20 -3.44 2.89
N ALA A 120 12.75 -4.51 2.25
CA ALA A 120 12.43 -5.76 2.93
C ALA A 120 12.93 -6.96 2.13
N LYS A 121 13.38 -7.99 2.84
CA LYS A 121 13.67 -9.31 2.27
C LYS A 121 12.58 -10.27 2.69
N VAL A 122 11.72 -10.64 1.75
CA VAL A 122 10.48 -11.40 1.97
C VAL A 122 10.35 -12.54 0.98
N THR A 123 9.54 -13.56 1.28
CA THR A 123 9.23 -14.59 0.28
C THR A 123 8.37 -14.02 -0.84
N LYS A 124 8.50 -14.57 -2.06
CA LYS A 124 7.67 -14.16 -3.21
C LYS A 124 6.17 -14.27 -2.91
N GLY A 125 5.73 -15.35 -2.25
CA GLY A 125 4.33 -15.53 -1.86
C GLY A 125 3.85 -14.38 -0.96
N HIS A 126 4.65 -14.03 0.05
CA HIS A 126 4.32 -12.93 0.95
C HIS A 126 4.39 -11.54 0.28
N LEU A 127 5.27 -11.35 -0.70
CA LEU A 127 5.31 -10.13 -1.50
C LEU A 127 3.98 -9.89 -2.24
N TYR A 128 3.41 -10.91 -2.86
CA TYR A 128 2.10 -10.78 -3.53
C TYR A 128 0.97 -10.54 -2.55
N GLU A 129 1.01 -11.15 -1.36
CA GLU A 129 0.07 -10.84 -0.28
C GLU A 129 0.17 -9.36 0.11
N LEU A 130 1.38 -8.83 0.31
CA LEU A 130 1.60 -7.42 0.61
C LEU A 130 1.08 -6.50 -0.51
N ALA A 131 1.26 -6.89 -1.77
CA ALA A 131 0.80 -6.09 -2.92
C ALA A 131 -0.73 -6.06 -3.07
N ALA A 132 -1.43 -7.06 -2.54
CA ALA A 132 -2.89 -7.16 -2.58
C ALA A 132 -3.61 -6.36 -1.47
N ARG A 133 -2.87 -5.75 -0.53
CA ARG A 133 -3.40 -5.06 0.67
C ARG A 133 -3.70 -3.59 0.45
#